data_AF-A0A9E5NAE4-F1
#
_entry.id   AF-A0A9E5NAE4-F1
#
_cell.length_a   1.000
_cell.length_b   1.000
_cell.length_c   1.000
_cell.angle_alpha   90.00
_cell.angle_beta   90.00
_cell.angle_gamma   90.00
#
_symmetry.space_group_name_H-M   'P 1'
#
loop_
_entity.id
_entity.type
_entity.pdbx_description
1 polymer ?
#
loop_
_entity_poly.entity_id
_entity_poly.type
_entity_poly.pdbx_seq_one_letter_code
_entity_poly.pdbx_strand_id
1 'polypeptide(L)' 'REVIHADCVRDGAHMYIDLTANAFLRQMVRSTVGTLLLVGKGALSSSDVKEILQARDRSSAGAPAPAHGLCLIRVN' A
#
# COMPACT_ATOMS: atom_id res chain seq x y z
N ARG A 1 9.94 -10.11 -0.84
CA ARG A 1 9.92 -9.25 0.36
C ARG A 1 8.68 -9.62 1.13
N GLU A 2 8.76 -9.62 2.46
CA GLU A 2 7.66 -10.08 3.30
C GLU A 2 7.19 -8.93 4.17
N VAL A 3 5.90 -8.61 4.05
CA VAL A 3 5.21 -7.66 4.92
C VAL A 3 4.77 -8.46 6.15
N ILE A 4 5.31 -8.07 7.31
CA ILE A 4 5.09 -8.72 8.61
C ILE A 4 3.82 -8.16 9.26
N HIS A 5 3.56 -6.86 9.04
CA HIS A 5 2.42 -6.16 9.61
C HIS A 5 1.88 -5.12 8.64
N ALA A 6 0.56 -5.03 8.56
CA ALA A 6 -0.14 -4.05 7.75
C ALA A 6 -1.43 -3.63 8.45
N ASP A 7 -1.48 -2.38 8.91
CA ASP A 7 -2.63 -1.82 9.63
C ASP A 7 -3.13 -0.55 8.95
N CYS A 8 -4.43 -0.28 9.14
CA CYS A 8 -5.08 0.93 8.69
C CYS A 8 -5.91 1.52 9.85
N VAL A 9 -5.58 2.75 10.25
CA VAL A 9 -6.24 3.44 11.37
C VAL A 9 -6.77 4.77 10.88
N ARG A 10 -8.00 5.09 11.26
CA ARG A 10 -8.62 6.38 11.00
C ARG A 10 -8.56 7.24 12.25
N ASP A 11 -8.06 8.46 12.10
CA ASP A 11 -8.05 9.48 13.16
C ASP A 11 -8.62 10.79 12.59
N GLY A 12 -9.87 11.08 12.95
CA GLY A 12 -10.64 12.20 12.43
C GLY A 12 -10.70 12.21 10.90
N ALA A 13 -10.06 13.23 10.31
CA ALA A 13 -9.99 13.42 8.85
C ALA A 13 -8.84 12.66 8.18
N HIS A 14 -7.93 12.05 8.95
CA HIS A 14 -6.76 11.35 8.44
C HIS A 14 -6.96 9.82 8.44
N MET A 15 -6.33 9.16 7.47
CA MET A 15 -6.14 7.72 7.44
C MET A 15 -4.64 7.42 7.44
N TYR A 16 -4.21 6.62 8.39
CA TYR A 16 -2.84 6.16 8.54
C TYR A 16 -2.74 4.70 8.09
N ILE A 17 -1.75 4.40 7.26
CA ILE A 17 -1.47 3.04 6.79
C ILE A 17 -0.05 2.69 7.21
N ASP A 18 0.07 1.76 8.15
CA ASP A 18 1.35 1.35 8.71
C ASP A 18 1.75 0.00 8.13
N LEU A 19 2.93 -0.04 7.50
CA LEU A 19 3.51 -1.26 6.93
C LEU A 19 4.85 -1.56 7.59
N THR A 20 5.00 -2.77 8.13
CA THR A 20 6.28 -3.31 8.60
C THR A 20 6.69 -4.48 7.72
N ALA A 21 7.93 -4.49 7.25
CA ALA A 21 8.45 -5.54 6.38
C ALA A 21 9.94 -5.78 6.64
N ASN A 22 10.44 -6.95 6.24
CA ASN A 22 11.88 -7.26 6.32
C ASN A 22 12.74 -6.40 5.38
N ALA A 23 12.18 -5.97 4.26
CA ALA A 23 12.72 -4.94 3.37
C ALA A 23 11.65 -4.50 2.37
N PHE A 24 11.79 -3.29 1.82
CA PHE A 24 10.89 -2.75 0.80
C PHE A 24 11.59 -2.66 -0.56
N LEU A 25 10.84 -2.87 -1.64
CA LEU A 25 11.31 -2.55 -3.00
C LEU A 25 11.08 -1.06 -3.30
N ARG A 26 11.78 -0.54 -4.32
CA ARG A 26 11.55 0.82 -4.81
C ARG A 26 10.07 1.03 -5.14
N GLN A 27 9.47 2.07 -4.56
CA GLN A 27 8.05 2.43 -4.65
C GLN A 27 7.04 1.42 -4.08
N MET A 28 7.48 0.32 -3.45
CA MET A 28 6.58 -0.73 -2.95
C MET A 28 5.45 -0.18 -2.07
N VAL A 29 5.79 0.58 -1.01
CA VAL A 29 4.80 1.15 -0.09
C VAL A 29 3.83 2.08 -0.82
N ARG A 30 4.35 2.97 -1.67
CA ARG A 30 3.54 3.97 -2.38
C ARG A 30 2.61 3.32 -3.40
N SER A 31 3.05 2.28 -4.11
CA SER A 31 2.21 1.51 -5.04
C SER A 31 1.14 0.70 -4.31
N THR A 32 1.47 0.10 -3.17
CA THR A 32 0.48 -0.59 -2.32
C THR A 32 -0.59 0.38 -1.85
N VAL A 33 -0.20 1.51 -1.24
CA VAL A 33 -1.15 2.54 -0.79
C VAL A 33 -1.97 3.09 -1.95
N GLY A 34 -1.35 3.36 -3.10
CA GLY A 34 -2.05 3.82 -4.31
C GLY A 34 -3.13 2.85 -4.78
N THR A 35 -2.85 1.54 -4.72
CA THR A 35 -3.82 0.49 -5.05
C THR A 35 -4.95 0.41 -4.02
N LEU A 36 -4.62 0.46 -2.73
CA LEU A 36 -5.62 0.44 -1.65
C LEU A 36 -6.55 1.66 -1.70
N LEU A 37 -6.06 2.82 -2.14
CA LEU A 37 -6.90 4.01 -2.35
C LEU A 37 -7.94 3.81 -3.46
N LEU A 38 -7.62 3.04 -4.52
CA LEU A 38 -8.60 2.68 -5.54
C LEU A 38 -9.69 1.76 -4.98
N VAL A 39 -9.32 0.84 -4.09
CA VAL A 39 -10.28 0.00 -3.36
C VAL A 39 -11.18 0.84 -2.47
N GLY A 40 -10.60 1.75 -1.67
CA GLY A 40 -11.37 2.65 -0.81
C GLY A 40 -12.31 3.60 -1.57
N LYS A 41 -12.03 3.86 -2.85
CA LYS A 41 -12.88 4.63 -3.77
C LYS A 41 -13.90 3.77 -4.53
N GLY A 42 -13.88 2.45 -4.37
CA GLY A 42 -14.75 1.52 -5.09
C GLY A 42 -14.37 1.28 -6.56
N ALA A 43 -13.20 1.75 -7.00
CA ALA A 43 -12.71 1.52 -8.36
C ALA A 43 -12.08 0.14 -8.54
N LEU A 44 -11.64 -0.49 -7.44
CA LEU A 44 -11.16 -1.86 -7.37
C LEU A 44 -11.85 -2.59 -6.22
N SER A 45 -11.97 -3.91 -6.34
CA SER A 45 -12.38 -4.82 -5.28
C SER A 45 -11.15 -5.39 -4.55
N SER A 46 -11.39 -6.02 -3.40
CA SER A 46 -10.34 -6.77 -2.69
C SER A 46 -9.81 -7.96 -3.49
N SER A 47 -10.66 -8.58 -4.33
CA SER A 47 -10.28 -9.65 -5.24
C SER A 47 -9.29 -9.16 -6.30
N ASP A 48 -9.51 -7.96 -6.85
CA ASP A 48 -8.60 -7.38 -7.84
C ASP A 48 -7.20 -7.16 -7.25
N VAL A 49 -7.10 -6.76 -5.98
CA VAL A 49 -5.80 -6.62 -5.30
C VAL A 49 -5.07 -7.96 -5.24
N LYS A 50 -5.79 -9.06 -4.96
CA LYS A 50 -5.21 -10.39 -4.94
C LYS A 50 -4.69 -10.79 -6.33
N GLU A 51 -5.44 -10.50 -7.38
CA GLU A 51 -5.03 -10.74 -8.76
C GLU A 51 -3.79 -9.93 -9.14
N ILE A 52 -3.73 -8.65 -8.77
CA ILE A 52 -2.57 -7.77 -8.99
C ILE A 52 -1.31 -8.35 -8.31
N LEU A 53 -1.43 -8.82 -7.06
CA LEU A 53 -0.32 -9.44 -6.35
C LEU A 53 0.13 -10.75 -7.01
N GLN A 54 -0.81 -11.55 -7.53
CA GLN A 54 -0.52 -12.81 -8.23
C GLN A 54 0.10 -12.59 -9.61
N ALA A 55 -0.29 -11.53 -10.32
CA ALA A 55 0.23 -11.17 -11.64
C ALA A 55 1.73 -10.87 -11.60
N ARG A 56 2.27 -10.45 -10.44
CA ARG A 56 3.68 -10.04 -10.25
C ARG A 56 4.15 -8.96 -11.24
N ASP A 57 3.21 -8.22 -11.81
CA ASP A 57 3.45 -7.12 -12.72
C ASP A 57 3.12 -5.79 -12.03
N ARG A 58 4.07 -4.86 -12.07
CA ARG A 58 3.91 -3.53 -11.50
C ARG A 58 2.92 -2.68 -12.28
N SER A 59 2.73 -2.95 -13.57
CA SER A 59 1.80 -2.21 -14.42
C SER A 59 0.34 -2.40 -14.00
N SER A 60 0.04 -3.55 -13.37
CA SER A 60 -1.30 -3.89 -12.88
C SER A 60 -1.67 -3.18 -11.57
N ALA A 61 -0.68 -2.65 -10.84
CA ALA A 61 -0.92 -1.94 -9.59
C ALA A 61 -1.38 -0.50 -9.83
N GLY A 62 -2.07 0.08 -8.84
CA GLY A 62 -2.43 1.49 -8.85
C GLY A 62 -1.21 2.40 -8.90
N ALA A 63 -1.41 3.61 -9.44
CA ALA A 63 -0.37 4.64 -9.49
C ALA A 63 0.21 4.90 -8.09
N PRO A 64 1.54 5.07 -7.94
CA PRO A 64 2.14 5.30 -6.63
C PRO A 64 1.56 6.55 -5.96
N ALA A 65 1.11 6.41 -4.71
CA ALA A 65 0.65 7.54 -3.89
C ALA A 65 1.71 8.65 -3.81
N PRO A 66 1.36 9.92 -3.56
CA PRO A 66 2.35 11.00 -3.42
C PRO A 66 3.43 10.73 -2.36
N ALA A 67 4.66 11.20 -2.59
CA ALA A 67 5.79 10.89 -1.72
C ALA A 67 5.72 11.58 -0.34
N HIS A 68 5.12 12.78 -0.28
CA HIS A 68 5.07 13.60 0.94
C HIS A 68 4.19 13.01 2.05
N GLY A 69 3.38 12.00 1.75
CA GLY A 69 2.58 11.28 2.75
C GLY A 69 3.28 10.05 3.35
N LEU A 70 4.48 9.70 2.87
CA LEU A 70 5.24 8.54 3.37
C LEU A 70 6.31 9.00 4.37
N CYS A 71 6.31 8.39 5.55
CA CYS A 71 7.31 8.61 6.59
C CYS A 71 7.90 7.27 7.07
N LEU A 72 9.20 7.24 7.34
CA LEU A 72 9.84 6.12 8.03
C LEU A 72 9.70 6.32 9.54
N ILE A 73 8.95 5.45 10.21
CA ILE A 73 8.66 5.58 11.65
C ILE A 73 9.72 4.87 12.51
N ARG A 74 10.17 3.68 12.10
CA ARG A 74 11.09 2.85 12.89
C ARG A 74 11.90 1.90 12.00
N VAL A 75 13.12 1.58 12.45
CA VAL A 75 13.93 0.45 11.98
C VAL A 75 14.25 -0.42 13.20
N ASN A 76 14.04 -1.72 13.09
CA ASN A 76 14.32 -2.70 14.13
C ASN A 76 15.66 -3.40 13.86
#